data_AF-A0A3B9I8Z2-F1
#
_entry.id   AF-A0A3B9I8Z2-F1
#
_cell.length_a   1.000
_cell.length_b   1.000
_cell.length_c   1.000
_cell.angle_alpha   90.00
_cell.angle_beta   90.00
_cell.angle_gamma   90.00
#
_symmetry.space_group_name_H-M   'P 1'
#
loop_
_entity.id
_entity.type
_entity.pdbx_description
1 polymer ?
#
loop_
_entity_poly.entity_id
_entity_poly.type
_entity_poly.pdbx_seq_one_letter_code
_entity_poly.pdbx_strand_id
1 'polypeptide(L)'
;MKSRHSKKLAVLFFIIMIMLTANACTSPPPQPTTTAPPQTTTQPAPQKNYNAGTYDFETAGHNGPIKMSVTFSDNRIESIQIIEHTETAGLADPAIERIPAKIIEHQSLAVDTVAGATFTSIMLVNGVASCVDLAGGDVAALRAKKIDSTPGSKITKTADVIIIGGGGAGMSAAVSAVENGASVILIEKNAALGGNTLVAGGAWNAANTEISSTIPAAAGLEEKLRYFLNLSPSEVPEDYRPTLSVLKSQLTTYLAGDTSMMFDSVELHIIQTYFAGRRAGLDGTTIEPDFKFIEILCSQSLATQKWLTETVGTQFRNTLSEPIGAL
;
A
#
# COMPACT_ATOMS: atom_id res chain seq x y z
N MET A 1 17.23 -36.26 -44.22
CA MET A 1 16.74 -36.02 -42.85
C MET A 1 15.32 -35.48 -42.91
N LYS A 2 14.34 -36.36 -42.70
CA LYS A 2 12.90 -36.05 -42.61
C LYS A 2 12.56 -35.66 -41.15
N SER A 3 11.46 -34.93 -40.96
CA SER A 3 10.73 -34.70 -39.70
C SER A 3 11.03 -33.41 -38.93
N ARG A 4 10.30 -32.33 -39.26
CA ARG A 4 9.88 -31.34 -38.25
C ARG A 4 8.59 -30.57 -38.60
N HIS A 5 7.71 -31.12 -39.44
CA HIS A 5 6.46 -30.45 -39.87
C HIS A 5 5.16 -31.26 -39.61
N SER A 6 5.23 -32.46 -39.03
CA SER A 6 4.03 -33.31 -38.83
C SER A 6 3.38 -33.25 -37.44
N LYS A 7 3.79 -32.33 -36.55
CA LYS A 7 3.24 -32.25 -35.17
C LYS A 7 2.36 -31.04 -34.86
N LYS A 8 2.07 -30.17 -35.84
CA LYS A 8 1.19 -29.00 -35.65
C LYS A 8 -0.18 -29.11 -36.36
N LEU A 9 -0.45 -30.21 -37.06
CA LEU A 9 -1.72 -30.42 -37.78
C LEU A 9 -2.72 -31.33 -37.04
N ALA A 10 -2.31 -31.95 -35.93
CA ALA A 10 -3.14 -32.91 -35.19
C ALA A 10 -3.94 -32.32 -34.01
N VAL A 11 -3.75 -31.04 -33.67
CA VAL A 11 -4.47 -30.38 -32.55
C VAL A 11 -5.58 -29.44 -33.04
N LEU A 12 -5.62 -29.13 -34.34
CA LEU A 12 -6.63 -28.25 -34.93
C LEU A 12 -7.88 -28.99 -35.43
N PHE A 13 -7.86 -30.34 -35.45
CA PHE A 13 -8.96 -31.17 -35.95
C PHE A 13 -9.94 -31.66 -34.86
N PHE A 14 -9.71 -31.33 -33.58
CA PHE A 14 -10.55 -31.81 -32.47
C PHE A 14 -11.55 -30.78 -31.92
N ILE A 15 -11.58 -29.55 -32.46
CA ILE A 15 -12.41 -28.46 -31.92
C ILE A 15 -13.55 -28.03 -32.87
N ILE A 16 -13.60 -28.56 -34.10
CA ILE A 16 -14.59 -28.15 -35.13
C ILE A 16 -15.67 -29.23 -35.39
N MET A 17 -15.79 -30.26 -34.53
CA MET A 17 -16.75 -31.37 -34.74
C MET A 17 -17.71 -31.58 -33.55
N ILE A 18 -18.10 -30.52 -32.84
CA ILE A 18 -19.25 -30.56 -31.89
C ILE A 18 -20.05 -29.25 -31.99
N MET A 19 -20.37 -28.85 -33.22
CA MET A 19 -21.46 -27.93 -33.52
C MET A 19 -22.09 -28.39 -34.83
N LEU A 20 -23.18 -29.17 -34.72
CA LEU A 20 -24.36 -29.20 -35.60
C LEU A 20 -25.12 -30.52 -35.36
N THR A 21 -26.21 -30.47 -34.59
CA THR A 21 -27.48 -31.11 -34.95
C THR A 21 -28.60 -30.42 -34.16
N ALA A 22 -29.51 -29.79 -34.89
CA ALA A 22 -30.73 -29.20 -34.38
C ALA A 22 -31.89 -30.21 -34.37
N ASN A 23 -32.91 -29.86 -33.58
CA ASN A 23 -34.31 -30.28 -33.58
C ASN A 23 -34.70 -31.57 -32.84
N ALA A 24 -35.49 -31.42 -31.76
CA ALA A 24 -36.95 -31.60 -31.83
C ALA A 24 -37.61 -31.38 -30.44
N CYS A 25 -38.69 -30.61 -30.42
CA CYS A 25 -39.63 -30.50 -29.30
C CYS A 25 -40.41 -31.80 -29.10
N THR A 26 -40.54 -32.27 -27.86
CA THR A 26 -41.73 -33.00 -27.35
C THR A 26 -41.76 -32.96 -25.82
N SER A 27 -42.89 -32.52 -25.26
CA SER A 27 -43.16 -32.52 -23.81
C SER A 27 -43.24 -33.95 -23.24
N PRO A 28 -42.86 -34.19 -21.96
CA PRO A 28 -43.02 -35.50 -21.34
C PRO A 28 -44.47 -35.72 -20.85
N PRO A 29 -44.95 -36.99 -20.80
CA PRO A 29 -46.30 -37.34 -20.36
C PRO A 29 -46.46 -37.22 -18.83
N PRO A 30 -47.70 -37.06 -18.30
CA PRO A 30 -47.92 -36.89 -16.87
C PRO A 30 -47.64 -38.18 -16.10
N GLN A 31 -46.88 -38.08 -15.01
CA GLN A 31 -46.64 -39.21 -14.10
C GLN A 31 -47.83 -39.43 -13.13
N PRO A 32 -48.08 -40.68 -12.69
CA PRO A 32 -49.16 -41.00 -11.77
C PRO A 32 -48.88 -40.45 -10.36
N THR A 33 -49.92 -39.89 -9.74
CA THR A 33 -49.95 -39.45 -8.35
C THR A 33 -49.90 -40.65 -7.40
N THR A 34 -48.78 -40.82 -6.69
CA THR A 34 -48.72 -41.60 -5.45
C THR A 34 -48.42 -40.68 -4.28
N THR A 35 -49.42 -40.43 -3.45
CA THR A 35 -49.33 -39.70 -2.19
C THR A 35 -48.51 -40.50 -1.18
N ALA A 36 -47.34 -39.96 -0.79
CA ALA A 36 -46.61 -40.41 0.40
C ALA A 36 -47.22 -39.76 1.67
N PRO A 37 -47.20 -40.44 2.84
CA PRO A 37 -47.75 -39.88 4.08
C PRO A 37 -46.94 -38.66 4.56
N PRO A 38 -47.53 -37.77 5.38
CA PRO A 38 -46.83 -36.57 5.85
C PRO A 38 -45.62 -36.97 6.71
N GLN A 39 -44.42 -36.60 6.27
CA GLN A 39 -43.25 -36.61 7.13
C GLN A 39 -43.33 -35.40 8.05
N THR A 40 -43.61 -35.65 9.32
CA THR A 40 -43.46 -34.67 10.38
C THR A 40 -41.98 -34.28 10.48
N THR A 41 -41.61 -33.14 9.89
CA THR A 41 -40.30 -32.52 10.13
C THR A 41 -40.31 -31.91 11.53
N THR A 42 -39.84 -32.65 12.52
CA THR A 42 -39.37 -32.06 13.77
C THR A 42 -38.15 -31.20 13.45
N GLN A 43 -38.35 -29.89 13.44
CA GLN A 43 -37.27 -28.91 13.40
C GLN A 43 -36.35 -29.19 14.61
N PRO A 44 -35.03 -29.39 14.42
CA PRO A 44 -34.12 -29.50 15.56
C PRO A 44 -34.25 -28.24 16.41
N ALA A 45 -34.36 -28.40 17.73
CA ALA A 45 -34.28 -27.28 18.65
C ALA A 45 -32.98 -26.48 18.36
N PRO A 46 -33.02 -25.14 18.43
CA PRO A 46 -31.84 -24.33 18.13
C PRO A 46 -30.65 -24.78 18.98
N GLN A 47 -29.58 -25.21 18.32
CA GLN A 47 -28.35 -25.64 18.97
C GLN A 47 -27.75 -24.43 19.69
N LYS A 48 -27.65 -24.53 21.02
CA LYS A 48 -26.96 -23.52 21.84
C LYS A 48 -25.46 -23.62 21.57
N ASN A 49 -24.92 -22.63 20.87
CA ASN A 49 -23.53 -22.54 20.46
C ASN A 49 -22.70 -21.62 21.35
N TYR A 50 -23.34 -20.73 22.11
CA TYR A 50 -22.67 -19.79 23.00
C TYR A 50 -23.41 -19.67 24.34
N ASN A 51 -22.68 -19.24 25.35
CA ASN A 51 -23.23 -18.62 26.54
C ASN A 51 -23.58 -17.17 26.17
N ALA A 52 -24.87 -16.85 26.08
CA ALA A 52 -25.32 -15.52 25.74
C ALA A 52 -24.80 -14.47 26.75
N GLY A 53 -24.38 -13.32 26.23
CA GLY A 53 -23.79 -12.26 27.02
C GLY A 53 -22.89 -11.34 26.21
N THR A 54 -22.32 -10.35 26.86
CA THR A 54 -21.34 -9.42 26.29
C THR A 54 -19.98 -9.68 26.92
N TYR A 55 -18.96 -9.80 26.08
CA TYR A 55 -17.60 -10.16 26.48
C TYR A 55 -16.65 -9.10 25.96
N ASP A 56 -15.99 -8.41 26.89
CA ASP A 56 -14.96 -7.43 26.57
C ASP A 56 -13.60 -8.12 26.47
N PHE A 57 -12.80 -7.72 25.50
CA PHE A 57 -11.47 -8.26 25.29
C PHE A 57 -10.51 -7.19 24.78
N GLU A 58 -9.27 -7.26 25.24
CA GLU A 58 -8.17 -6.42 24.77
C GLU A 58 -7.15 -7.28 24.04
N THR A 59 -6.78 -6.87 22.83
CA THR A 59 -5.80 -7.55 21.99
C THR A 59 -4.71 -6.55 21.58
N ALA A 60 -3.49 -7.02 21.30
CA ALA A 60 -2.45 -6.13 20.80
C ALA A 60 -2.78 -5.69 19.37
N GLY A 61 -2.72 -4.39 19.07
CA GLY A 61 -2.76 -3.84 17.72
C GLY A 61 -1.36 -3.52 17.20
N HIS A 62 -1.29 -2.90 16.02
CA HIS A 62 -0.03 -2.50 15.41
C HIS A 62 0.65 -1.35 16.16
N ASN A 63 -0.12 -0.34 16.55
CA ASN A 63 0.39 0.87 17.23
C ASN A 63 0.12 0.88 18.75
N GLY A 64 -0.63 -0.10 19.24
CA GLY A 64 -0.99 -0.25 20.64
C GLY A 64 -2.24 -1.11 20.81
N PRO A 65 -2.80 -1.24 22.02
CA PRO A 65 -3.91 -2.15 22.27
C PRO A 65 -5.19 -1.75 21.51
N ILE A 66 -5.99 -2.75 21.15
CA ILE A 66 -7.34 -2.64 20.60
C ILE A 66 -8.30 -3.29 21.61
N LYS A 67 -9.23 -2.49 22.14
CA LYS A 67 -10.31 -2.96 23.02
C LYS A 67 -11.58 -3.17 22.21
N MET A 68 -12.21 -4.31 22.41
CA MET A 68 -13.47 -4.64 21.77
C MET A 68 -14.47 -5.24 22.74
N SER A 69 -15.76 -5.12 22.40
CA SER A 69 -16.87 -5.74 23.10
C SER A 69 -17.69 -6.56 22.11
N VAL A 70 -17.88 -7.84 22.40
CA VAL A 70 -18.59 -8.77 21.53
C VAL A 70 -19.81 -9.31 22.26
N THR A 71 -20.99 -9.13 21.66
CA THR A 71 -22.25 -9.66 22.19
C THR A 71 -22.63 -10.95 21.46
N PHE A 72 -23.02 -11.96 22.23
CA PHE A 72 -23.53 -13.24 21.75
C PHE A 72 -24.97 -13.44 22.24
N SER A 73 -25.81 -13.98 21.37
CA SER A 73 -26.99 -14.73 21.80
C SER A 73 -26.64 -16.22 21.88
N ASP A 74 -27.61 -17.07 22.24
CA ASP A 74 -27.36 -18.51 22.41
C ASP A 74 -26.82 -19.19 21.14
N ASN A 75 -27.00 -18.61 19.95
CA ASN A 75 -26.65 -19.27 18.68
C ASN A 75 -25.86 -18.39 17.68
N ARG A 76 -25.59 -17.11 17.98
CA ARG A 76 -24.89 -16.21 17.03
C ARG A 76 -24.12 -15.08 17.72
N ILE A 77 -23.16 -14.54 16.97
CA ILE A 77 -22.50 -13.26 17.22
C ILE A 77 -23.46 -12.15 16.81
N GLU A 78 -23.90 -11.35 17.78
CA GLU A 78 -24.88 -10.28 17.62
C GLU A 78 -24.22 -8.97 17.18
N SER A 79 -23.14 -8.60 17.86
CA SER A 79 -22.41 -7.37 17.62
C SER A 79 -20.94 -7.51 17.99
N ILE A 80 -20.10 -6.72 17.35
CA ILE A 80 -18.68 -6.56 17.64
C ILE A 80 -18.44 -5.04 17.59
N GLN A 81 -18.06 -4.45 18.72
CA GLN A 81 -17.78 -3.03 18.85
C GLN A 81 -16.31 -2.84 19.17
N ILE A 82 -15.62 -1.99 18.42
CA ILE A 82 -14.25 -1.56 18.76
C ILE A 82 -14.39 -0.32 19.64
N ILE A 83 -14.05 -0.46 20.93
CA ILE A 83 -14.25 0.58 21.95
C ILE A 83 -13.11 1.60 21.91
N GLU A 84 -11.87 1.11 21.81
CA GLU A 84 -10.67 1.94 21.92
C GLU A 84 -9.54 1.32 21.08
N HIS A 85 -8.76 2.15 20.39
CA HIS A 85 -7.54 1.73 19.69
C HIS A 85 -6.61 2.92 19.47
N THR A 86 -5.36 2.61 19.13
CA THR A 86 -4.30 3.60 18.80
C THR A 86 -3.77 3.44 17.37
N GLU A 87 -4.44 2.61 16.56
CA GLU A 87 -4.11 2.42 15.15
C GLU A 87 -4.16 3.73 14.35
N THR A 88 -3.40 3.80 13.26
CA THR A 88 -3.32 4.98 12.39
C THR A 88 -4.68 5.26 11.73
N ALA A 89 -5.25 6.44 12.03
CA ALA A 89 -6.50 6.92 11.43
C ALA A 89 -6.42 6.93 9.89
N GLY A 90 -7.50 6.56 9.22
CA GLY A 90 -7.59 6.42 7.76
C GLY A 90 -6.94 5.16 7.19
N LEU A 91 -5.89 4.62 7.84
CA LEU A 91 -5.22 3.38 7.42
C LEU A 91 -5.92 2.15 7.99
N ALA A 92 -6.25 2.17 9.28
CA ALA A 92 -6.84 1.03 9.98
C ALA A 92 -8.38 1.03 9.93
N ASP A 93 -9.01 2.18 9.67
CA ASP A 93 -10.47 2.34 9.66
C ASP A 93 -11.17 1.28 8.79
N PRO A 94 -10.69 0.96 7.56
CA PRO A 94 -11.33 -0.08 6.76
C PRO A 94 -11.26 -1.47 7.39
N ALA A 95 -10.22 -1.79 8.17
CA ALA A 95 -10.15 -3.05 8.92
C ALA A 95 -11.11 -3.04 10.12
N ILE A 96 -11.14 -1.93 10.86
CA ILE A 96 -12.00 -1.71 12.03
C ILE A 96 -13.49 -1.79 11.65
N GLU A 97 -13.86 -1.35 10.45
CA GLU A 97 -15.23 -1.43 9.95
C GLU A 97 -15.55 -2.79 9.32
N ARG A 98 -14.72 -3.26 8.38
CA ARG A 98 -15.08 -4.40 7.51
C ARG A 98 -14.91 -5.75 8.20
N ILE A 99 -13.93 -5.90 9.09
CA ILE A 99 -13.66 -7.19 9.75
C ILE A 99 -14.83 -7.56 10.69
N PRO A 100 -15.24 -6.70 11.66
CA PRO A 100 -16.45 -6.93 12.45
C PRO A 100 -17.70 -7.21 11.62
N ALA A 101 -17.95 -6.39 10.59
CA ALA A 101 -19.13 -6.54 9.74
C ALA A 101 -19.18 -7.90 9.04
N LYS A 102 -18.07 -8.34 8.44
CA LYS A 102 -17.99 -9.65 7.76
C LYS A 102 -18.11 -10.82 8.73
N ILE A 103 -17.55 -10.72 9.93
CA ILE A 103 -17.69 -11.77 10.96
C ILE A 103 -19.16 -11.90 11.36
N ILE A 104 -19.85 -10.79 11.59
CA ILE A 104 -21.28 -10.79 11.96
C ILE A 104 -22.15 -11.32 10.80
N GLU A 105 -21.91 -10.84 9.57
CA GLU A 105 -22.67 -11.25 8.39
C GLU A 105 -22.56 -12.75 8.12
N HIS A 106 -21.33 -13.26 8.11
CA HIS A 106 -21.08 -14.66 7.73
C HIS A 106 -21.05 -15.61 8.92
N GLN A 107 -21.08 -15.11 10.15
CA GLN A 107 -20.88 -15.90 11.38
C GLN A 107 -19.66 -16.81 11.21
N SER A 108 -18.53 -16.21 10.83
CA SER A 108 -17.28 -16.91 10.45
C SER A 108 -16.07 -16.08 10.86
N LEU A 109 -14.99 -16.75 11.25
CA LEU A 109 -13.67 -16.15 11.49
C LEU A 109 -12.73 -16.30 10.28
N ALA A 110 -13.18 -16.97 9.21
CA ALA A 110 -12.44 -17.15 7.96
C ALA A 110 -12.56 -15.91 7.03
N VAL A 111 -12.45 -14.72 7.62
CA VAL A 111 -12.52 -13.44 6.89
C VAL A 111 -11.13 -13.05 6.37
N ASP A 112 -11.08 -12.57 5.14
CA ASP A 112 -9.85 -12.03 4.56
C ASP A 112 -9.38 -10.79 5.31
N THR A 113 -8.06 -10.65 5.45
CA THR A 113 -7.45 -9.43 5.97
C THR A 113 -7.62 -8.27 5.00
N VAL A 114 -7.56 -7.05 5.53
CA VAL A 114 -7.60 -5.83 4.73
C VAL A 114 -6.19 -5.44 4.30
N ALA A 115 -5.99 -5.32 2.98
CA ALA A 115 -4.71 -4.88 2.41
C ALA A 115 -4.32 -3.47 2.93
N GLY A 116 -3.09 -3.36 3.44
CA GLY A 116 -2.59 -2.16 4.13
C GLY A 116 -2.79 -2.17 5.64
N ALA A 117 -3.68 -3.02 6.17
CA ALA A 117 -3.98 -3.15 7.59
C ALA A 117 -3.98 -4.64 8.03
N THR A 118 -3.01 -5.41 7.53
CA THR A 118 -2.95 -6.87 7.73
C THR A 118 -2.84 -7.24 9.19
N PHE A 119 -1.92 -6.61 9.94
CA PHE A 119 -1.68 -6.92 11.34
C PHE A 119 -2.92 -6.58 12.18
N THR A 120 -3.46 -5.37 12.02
CA THR A 120 -4.72 -4.94 12.64
C THR A 120 -5.86 -5.93 12.36
N SER A 121 -6.02 -6.37 11.11
CA SER A 121 -7.07 -7.33 10.72
C SER A 121 -6.91 -8.67 11.45
N ILE A 122 -5.69 -9.22 11.49
CA ILE A 122 -5.40 -10.48 12.17
C ILE A 122 -5.72 -10.35 13.67
N MET A 123 -5.35 -9.23 14.27
CA MET A 123 -5.55 -9.01 15.71
C MET A 123 -7.01 -8.79 16.07
N LEU A 124 -7.79 -8.14 15.21
CA LEU A 124 -9.25 -8.07 15.33
C LEU A 124 -9.89 -9.47 15.26
N VAL A 125 -9.54 -10.28 14.26
CA VAL A 125 -10.06 -11.66 14.14
C VAL A 125 -9.68 -12.51 15.36
N ASN A 126 -8.44 -12.39 15.84
CA ASN A 126 -7.99 -13.12 17.02
C ASN A 126 -8.67 -12.63 18.30
N GLY A 127 -8.92 -11.32 18.46
CA GLY A 127 -9.66 -10.79 19.61
C GLY A 127 -11.09 -11.31 19.65
N VAL A 128 -11.78 -11.35 18.50
CA VAL A 128 -13.12 -11.95 18.41
C VAL A 128 -13.08 -13.45 18.67
N ALA A 129 -12.03 -14.15 18.21
CA ALA A 129 -11.83 -15.57 18.51
C ALA A 129 -11.69 -15.83 20.02
N SER A 130 -11.00 -14.94 20.76
CA SER A 130 -10.92 -15.02 22.22
C SER A 130 -12.28 -14.82 22.87
N CYS A 131 -13.09 -13.85 22.40
CA CYS A 131 -14.46 -13.67 22.89
C CYS A 131 -15.34 -14.90 22.61
N VAL A 132 -15.18 -15.54 21.44
CA VAL A 132 -15.88 -16.78 21.09
C VAL A 132 -15.54 -17.90 22.07
N ASP A 133 -14.25 -18.09 22.38
CA ASP A 133 -13.78 -19.10 23.34
C ASP A 133 -14.33 -18.82 24.76
N LEU A 134 -14.28 -17.56 25.21
CA LEU A 134 -14.86 -17.13 26.50
C LEU A 134 -16.38 -17.35 26.57
N ALA A 135 -17.09 -17.19 25.44
CA ALA A 135 -18.50 -17.50 25.32
C ALA A 135 -18.78 -19.01 25.18
N GLY A 136 -17.76 -19.87 25.19
CA GLY A 136 -17.88 -21.33 25.07
C GLY A 136 -18.19 -21.83 23.65
N GLY A 137 -17.94 -21.01 22.63
CA GLY A 137 -18.14 -21.35 21.23
C GLY A 137 -16.95 -22.07 20.58
N ASP A 138 -17.19 -22.70 19.43
CA ASP A 138 -16.16 -23.44 18.69
C ASP A 138 -15.41 -22.53 17.70
N VAL A 139 -14.25 -22.03 18.13
CA VAL A 139 -13.35 -21.21 17.30
C VAL A 139 -12.89 -21.95 16.04
N ALA A 140 -12.61 -23.25 16.14
CA ALA A 140 -12.11 -24.03 15.02
C ALA A 140 -13.18 -24.19 13.94
N ALA A 141 -14.43 -24.44 14.34
CA ALA A 141 -15.56 -24.48 13.42
C ALA A 141 -15.76 -23.14 12.69
N LEU A 142 -15.69 -22.00 13.40
CA LEU A 142 -15.82 -20.69 12.77
C LEU A 142 -14.67 -20.37 11.82
N ARG A 143 -13.44 -20.82 12.10
CA ARG A 143 -12.29 -20.67 11.19
C ARG A 143 -12.37 -21.60 9.97
N ALA A 144 -13.03 -22.75 10.11
CA ALA A 144 -13.23 -23.69 9.00
C ALA A 144 -14.38 -23.28 8.07
N LYS A 145 -15.31 -22.43 8.55
CA LYS A 145 -16.45 -21.94 7.78
C LYS A 145 -16.03 -20.94 6.71
N LYS A 146 -15.65 -21.43 5.54
CA LYS A 146 -15.24 -20.61 4.39
C LYS A 146 -16.33 -19.62 3.99
N ILE A 147 -15.90 -18.44 3.56
CA ILE A 147 -16.74 -17.42 2.97
C ILE A 147 -16.53 -17.49 1.47
N ASP A 148 -17.56 -17.93 0.74
CA ASP A 148 -17.51 -17.96 -0.71
C ASP A 148 -17.63 -16.53 -1.24
N SER A 149 -16.57 -16.01 -1.85
CA SER A 149 -16.63 -14.76 -2.60
C SER A 149 -16.81 -15.07 -4.09
N THR A 150 -17.81 -14.45 -4.70
CA THR A 150 -17.97 -14.48 -6.15
C THR A 150 -17.44 -13.17 -6.72
N PRO A 151 -16.58 -13.21 -7.75
CA PRO A 151 -16.16 -11.99 -8.41
C PRO A 151 -17.38 -11.21 -8.91
N GLY A 152 -17.38 -9.90 -8.69
CA GLY A 152 -18.38 -9.01 -9.28
C GLY A 152 -18.38 -9.08 -10.80
N SER A 153 -19.35 -8.41 -11.42
CA SER A 153 -19.36 -8.25 -12.87
C SER A 153 -18.07 -7.60 -13.37
N LYS A 154 -17.54 -8.08 -14.50
CA LYS A 154 -16.35 -7.49 -15.11
C LYS A 154 -16.64 -6.05 -15.51
N ILE A 155 -15.83 -5.13 -15.00
CA ILE A 155 -15.88 -3.71 -15.36
C ILE A 155 -14.83 -3.47 -16.44
N THR A 156 -15.25 -2.87 -17.57
CA THR A 156 -14.34 -2.41 -18.63
C THR A 156 -14.43 -0.89 -18.73
N LYS A 157 -13.29 -0.21 -18.61
CA LYS A 157 -13.17 1.24 -18.75
C LYS A 157 -11.93 1.59 -19.57
N THR A 158 -11.95 2.77 -20.19
CA THR A 158 -10.86 3.32 -21.00
C THR A 158 -10.48 4.68 -20.45
N ALA A 159 -9.19 5.00 -20.46
CA ALA A 159 -8.63 6.29 -20.12
C ALA A 159 -7.33 6.50 -20.92
N ASP A 160 -6.88 7.74 -21.04
CA ASP A 160 -5.62 8.07 -21.71
C ASP A 160 -4.42 7.58 -20.89
N VAL A 161 -4.52 7.66 -19.55
CA VAL A 161 -3.50 7.22 -18.61
C VAL A 161 -4.08 6.28 -17.56
N ILE A 162 -3.42 5.13 -17.36
CA ILE A 162 -3.73 4.18 -16.28
C ILE A 162 -2.57 4.17 -15.29
N ILE A 163 -2.87 4.41 -14.02
CA ILE A 163 -1.90 4.51 -12.94
C ILE A 163 -2.13 3.38 -11.95
N ILE A 164 -1.06 2.64 -11.65
CA ILE A 164 -1.10 1.50 -10.73
C ILE A 164 -0.40 1.89 -9.43
N GLY A 165 -1.16 1.94 -8.34
CA GLY A 165 -0.73 2.38 -7.02
C GLY A 165 -1.18 3.80 -6.71
N GLY A 166 -1.87 3.96 -5.59
CA GLY A 166 -2.36 5.23 -5.05
C GLY A 166 -1.43 5.85 -4.02
N GLY A 167 -0.14 5.52 -4.00
CA GLY A 167 0.86 6.19 -3.16
C GLY A 167 1.19 7.60 -3.66
N GLY A 168 2.11 8.30 -2.97
CA GLY A 168 2.51 9.68 -3.33
C GLY A 168 2.86 9.84 -4.82
N ALA A 169 3.72 8.97 -5.35
CA ALA A 169 4.10 9.00 -6.77
C ALA A 169 2.90 8.82 -7.72
N GLY A 170 2.00 7.87 -7.43
CA GLY A 170 0.85 7.58 -8.27
C GLY A 170 -0.20 8.70 -8.22
N MET A 171 -0.44 9.27 -7.05
CA MET A 171 -1.33 10.43 -6.90
C MET A 171 -0.74 11.67 -7.58
N SER A 172 0.56 11.96 -7.43
CA SER A 172 1.21 13.08 -8.12
C SER A 172 1.15 12.92 -9.64
N ALA A 173 1.38 11.70 -10.15
CA ALA A 173 1.23 11.41 -11.57
C ALA A 173 -0.22 11.57 -12.05
N ALA A 174 -1.20 11.18 -11.24
CA ALA A 174 -2.62 11.35 -11.56
C ALA A 174 -2.99 12.83 -11.69
N VAL A 175 -2.62 13.65 -10.71
CA VAL A 175 -2.90 15.10 -10.72
C VAL A 175 -2.22 15.75 -11.92
N SER A 176 -0.93 15.48 -12.15
CA SER A 176 -0.20 16.02 -13.29
C SER A 176 -0.83 15.64 -14.64
N ALA A 177 -1.25 14.38 -14.81
CA ALA A 177 -1.93 13.95 -16.03
C ALA A 177 -3.27 14.64 -16.24
N VAL A 178 -4.07 14.81 -15.18
CA VAL A 178 -5.34 15.55 -15.22
C VAL A 178 -5.13 17.03 -15.55
N GLU A 179 -4.12 17.69 -14.97
CA GLU A 179 -3.76 19.08 -15.28
C GLU A 179 -3.36 19.25 -16.76
N ASN A 180 -2.82 18.19 -17.39
CA ASN A 180 -2.49 18.17 -18.82
C ASN A 180 -3.66 17.69 -19.71
N GLY A 181 -4.88 17.61 -19.16
CA GLY A 181 -6.09 17.31 -19.90
C GLY A 181 -6.33 15.83 -20.21
N ALA A 182 -5.56 14.91 -19.63
CA ALA A 182 -5.74 13.48 -19.80
C ALA A 182 -6.88 12.94 -18.92
N SER A 183 -7.64 11.99 -19.44
CA SER A 183 -8.49 11.13 -18.61
C SER A 183 -7.62 10.10 -17.87
N VAL A 184 -7.85 9.93 -16.57
CA VAL A 184 -7.02 9.07 -15.71
C VAL A 184 -7.85 8.01 -15.00
N ILE A 185 -7.36 6.78 -15.00
CA ILE A 185 -7.80 5.71 -14.08
C ILE A 185 -6.65 5.39 -13.14
N LEU A 186 -6.85 5.63 -11.84
CA LEU A 186 -5.94 5.19 -10.78
C LEU A 186 -6.47 3.93 -10.12
N ILE A 187 -5.61 2.93 -9.96
CA ILE A 187 -5.95 1.64 -9.35
C ILE A 187 -5.10 1.46 -8.09
N GLU A 188 -5.74 1.34 -6.94
CA GLU A 188 -5.12 1.01 -5.66
C GLU A 188 -5.68 -0.32 -5.14
N LYS A 189 -4.80 -1.19 -4.66
CA LYS A 189 -5.18 -2.50 -4.11
C LYS A 189 -5.57 -2.41 -2.63
N ASN A 190 -5.01 -1.45 -1.91
CA ASN A 190 -5.29 -1.19 -0.51
C ASN A 190 -6.70 -0.60 -0.36
N ALA A 191 -7.25 -0.72 0.85
CA ALA A 191 -8.55 -0.13 1.13
C ALA A 191 -8.52 1.42 1.21
N ALA A 192 -7.33 2.01 1.34
CA ALA A 192 -7.07 3.44 1.37
C ALA A 192 -5.93 3.82 0.42
N LEU A 193 -5.93 5.06 -0.04
CA LEU A 193 -4.83 5.66 -0.82
C LEU A 193 -3.62 5.96 0.08
N GLY A 194 -2.51 6.35 -0.55
CA GLY A 194 -1.32 6.89 0.10
C GLY A 194 -0.25 5.85 0.45
N GLY A 195 -0.59 4.60 0.74
CA GLY A 195 0.40 3.54 0.98
C GLY A 195 1.47 3.95 2.01
N ASN A 196 2.75 3.70 1.72
CA ASN A 196 3.84 4.13 2.61
C ASN A 196 3.99 5.65 2.73
N THR A 197 3.44 6.44 1.80
CA THR A 197 3.43 7.91 1.92
C THR A 197 2.61 8.37 3.13
N LEU A 198 1.57 7.64 3.55
CA LEU A 198 0.78 8.00 4.75
C LEU A 198 1.58 7.92 6.05
N VAL A 199 2.57 7.05 6.10
CA VAL A 199 3.37 6.78 7.30
C VAL A 199 4.78 7.37 7.21
N ALA A 200 5.07 8.13 6.15
CA ALA A 200 6.30 8.88 6.02
C ALA A 200 6.24 10.12 6.93
N GLY A 201 7.02 10.13 8.02
CA GLY A 201 6.95 11.17 9.06
C GLY A 201 8.07 12.21 9.09
N GLY A 202 9.07 12.14 8.20
CA GLY A 202 10.38 12.77 8.44
C GLY A 202 10.70 14.07 7.70
N ALA A 203 10.88 14.01 6.38
CA ALA A 203 11.47 15.12 5.62
C ALA A 203 11.09 15.09 4.14
N TRP A 204 11.04 16.29 3.53
CA TRP A 204 11.03 16.48 2.08
C TRP A 204 12.33 17.18 1.69
N ASN A 205 13.27 16.43 1.11
CA ASN A 205 14.56 17.00 0.73
C ASN A 205 14.45 17.83 -0.53
N ALA A 206 14.66 19.13 -0.40
CA ALA A 206 14.75 20.07 -1.50
C ALA A 206 15.85 21.07 -1.21
N ALA A 207 16.74 21.30 -2.17
CA ALA A 207 17.71 22.38 -2.08
C ALA A 207 16.93 23.71 -2.06
N ASN A 208 17.05 24.46 -0.97
CA ASN A 208 16.34 25.72 -0.75
C ASN A 208 17.27 26.74 -0.08
N THR A 209 18.11 27.37 -0.90
CA THR A 209 19.09 28.38 -0.47
C THR A 209 18.46 29.55 0.29
N GLU A 210 17.22 29.92 -0.06
CA GLU A 210 16.50 31.02 0.59
C GLU A 210 16.25 30.71 2.07
N ILE A 211 15.65 29.55 2.38
CA ILE A 211 15.41 29.15 3.76
C ILE A 211 16.73 28.80 4.46
N SER A 212 17.60 28.01 3.82
CA SER A 212 18.85 27.54 4.42
C SER A 212 19.74 28.71 4.86
N SER A 213 19.83 29.79 4.09
CA SER A 213 20.61 30.98 4.46
C SER A 213 20.13 31.73 5.71
N THR A 214 18.95 31.39 6.24
CA THR A 214 18.38 32.01 7.45
C THR A 214 18.49 31.13 8.70
N ILE A 215 19.07 29.94 8.57
CA ILE A 215 19.13 28.94 9.64
C ILE A 215 20.56 28.79 10.12
N PRO A 216 20.81 28.78 11.44
CA PRO A 216 22.15 28.58 11.96
C PRO A 216 22.79 27.28 11.46
N ALA A 217 24.07 27.36 11.09
CA ALA A 217 24.85 26.21 10.68
C ALA A 217 24.84 25.12 11.76
N ALA A 218 24.59 23.88 11.35
CA ALA A 218 24.62 22.76 12.26
C ALA A 218 26.05 22.33 12.63
N ALA A 219 26.16 21.70 13.81
CA ALA A 219 27.40 21.09 14.25
C ALA A 219 27.91 20.09 13.20
N GLY A 220 29.17 20.22 12.80
CA GLY A 220 29.83 19.36 11.81
C GLY A 220 29.53 19.69 10.34
N LEU A 221 28.76 20.75 10.04
CA LEU A 221 28.54 21.20 8.66
C LEU A 221 29.84 21.49 7.95
N GLU A 222 30.69 22.33 8.54
CA GLU A 222 31.92 22.76 7.89
C GLU A 222 32.84 21.58 7.54
N GLU A 223 32.96 20.60 8.44
CA GLU A 223 33.74 19.38 8.20
C GLU A 223 33.20 18.58 7.00
N LYS A 224 31.87 18.38 6.93
CA LYS A 224 31.23 17.72 5.79
C LYS A 224 31.41 18.48 4.48
N LEU A 225 31.30 19.80 4.50
CA LEU A 225 31.54 20.62 3.30
C LEU A 225 33.00 20.54 2.85
N ARG A 226 33.96 20.52 3.79
CA ARG A 226 35.38 20.32 3.49
C ARG A 226 35.65 18.94 2.90
N TYR A 227 34.93 17.91 3.32
CA TYR A 227 34.98 16.59 2.66
C TYR A 227 34.60 16.70 1.17
N PHE A 228 33.45 17.31 0.84
CA PHE A 228 33.03 17.48 -0.56
C PHE A 228 33.96 18.39 -1.37
N LEU A 229 34.53 19.44 -0.75
CA LEU A 229 35.52 20.30 -1.39
C LEU A 229 36.78 19.51 -1.79
N ASN A 230 37.22 18.58 -0.95
CA ASN A 230 38.43 17.78 -1.15
C ASN A 230 38.21 16.49 -1.97
N LEU A 231 36.95 16.11 -2.25
CA LEU A 231 36.60 14.91 -3.01
C LEU A 231 37.26 14.89 -4.39
N SER A 232 37.97 13.83 -4.75
CA SER A 232 38.60 13.71 -6.07
C SER A 232 37.57 13.50 -7.17
N PRO A 233 37.73 14.11 -8.37
CA PRO A 233 36.88 13.81 -9.53
C PRO A 233 36.86 12.33 -9.96
N SER A 234 37.84 11.54 -9.53
CA SER A 234 37.88 10.09 -9.77
C SER A 234 36.96 9.28 -8.84
N GLU A 235 36.47 9.89 -7.76
CA GLU A 235 35.57 9.24 -6.79
C GLU A 235 34.10 9.30 -7.22
N VAL A 236 33.81 10.06 -8.29
CA VAL A 236 32.49 10.15 -8.90
C VAL A 236 32.55 9.73 -10.38
N PRO A 237 31.45 9.20 -10.95
CA PRO A 237 31.37 8.88 -12.37
C PRO A 237 31.46 10.15 -13.21
N GLU A 238 31.77 9.99 -14.50
CA GLU A 238 32.16 11.11 -15.38
C GLU A 238 31.06 12.17 -15.56
N ASP A 239 29.81 11.73 -15.61
CA ASP A 239 28.60 12.56 -15.68
C ASP A 239 28.37 13.44 -14.43
N TYR A 240 28.87 13.04 -13.25
CA TYR A 240 28.79 13.84 -12.02
C TYR A 240 29.91 14.88 -11.89
N ARG A 241 31.00 14.78 -12.66
CA ARG A 241 32.17 15.66 -12.52
C ARG A 241 31.87 17.15 -12.76
N PRO A 242 31.04 17.55 -13.75
CA PRO A 242 30.65 18.95 -13.91
C PRO A 242 29.94 19.49 -12.67
N THR A 243 29.00 18.73 -12.11
CA THR A 243 28.28 19.07 -10.88
C THR A 243 29.24 19.22 -9.70
N LEU A 244 30.19 18.29 -9.54
CA LEU A 244 31.21 18.37 -8.50
C LEU A 244 32.09 19.62 -8.66
N SER A 245 32.45 20.01 -9.89
CA SER A 245 33.23 21.21 -10.14
C SER A 245 32.48 22.48 -9.71
N VAL A 246 31.19 22.57 -10.02
CA VAL A 246 30.34 23.69 -9.60
C VAL A 246 30.21 23.72 -8.08
N LEU A 247 29.93 22.57 -7.45
CA LEU A 247 29.86 22.46 -6.00
C LEU A 247 31.16 22.94 -5.35
N LYS A 248 32.33 22.50 -5.81
CA LYS A 248 33.62 22.93 -5.26
C LYS A 248 33.83 24.44 -5.33
N SER A 249 33.40 25.08 -6.43
CA SER A 249 33.44 26.54 -6.54
C SER A 249 32.54 27.21 -5.49
N GLN A 250 31.31 26.73 -5.32
CA GLN A 250 30.37 27.24 -4.32
C GLN A 250 30.93 27.08 -2.89
N LEU A 251 31.49 25.92 -2.58
CA LEU A 251 32.07 25.62 -1.27
C LEU A 251 33.30 26.46 -0.97
N THR A 252 34.15 26.73 -1.97
CA THR A 252 35.32 27.62 -1.81
C THR A 252 34.88 29.03 -1.44
N THR A 253 33.83 29.55 -2.09
CA THR A 253 33.26 30.86 -1.76
C THR A 253 32.64 30.87 -0.36
N TYR A 254 31.79 29.89 -0.04
CA TYR A 254 31.11 29.81 1.25
C TYR A 254 32.10 29.68 2.43
N LEU A 255 33.08 28.78 2.33
CA LEU A 255 34.06 28.52 3.40
C LEU A 255 35.07 29.66 3.60
N ALA A 256 35.18 30.59 2.65
CA ALA A 256 35.98 31.81 2.79
C ALA A 256 35.19 32.98 3.40
N GLY A 257 33.86 32.85 3.50
CA GLY A 257 32.95 33.88 4.00
C GLY A 257 32.45 33.61 5.42
N ASP A 258 31.25 34.10 5.71
CA ASP A 258 30.53 33.81 6.95
C ASP A 258 29.86 32.43 6.87
N THR A 259 30.32 31.50 7.72
CA THR A 259 29.83 30.13 7.80
C THR A 259 28.82 29.91 8.94
N SER A 260 28.27 30.99 9.50
CA SER A 260 27.31 30.93 10.62
C SER A 260 25.92 30.43 10.23
N MET A 261 25.56 30.46 8.94
CA MET A 261 24.27 30.01 8.40
C MET A 261 24.43 28.76 7.54
N MET A 262 23.37 27.97 7.38
CA MET A 262 23.40 26.74 6.58
C MET A 262 23.74 26.99 5.11
N PHE A 263 24.64 26.16 4.57
CA PHE A 263 24.89 26.07 3.13
C PHE A 263 23.96 25.03 2.51
N ASP A 264 23.46 25.33 1.31
CA ASP A 264 22.62 24.44 0.54
C ASP A 264 22.82 24.71 -0.97
N SER A 265 22.71 23.68 -1.80
CA SER A 265 22.71 23.81 -3.25
C SER A 265 22.18 22.54 -3.92
N VAL A 266 21.68 22.68 -5.15
CA VAL A 266 21.26 21.53 -5.96
C VAL A 266 22.45 20.60 -6.21
N GLU A 267 23.64 21.15 -6.43
CA GLU A 267 24.86 20.38 -6.67
C GLU A 267 25.29 19.58 -5.43
N LEU A 268 25.18 20.16 -4.23
CA LEU A 268 25.41 19.43 -2.98
C LEU A 268 24.44 18.26 -2.87
N HIS A 269 23.16 18.51 -3.19
CA HIS A 269 22.13 17.48 -3.18
C HIS A 269 22.40 16.36 -4.19
N ILE A 270 22.83 16.67 -5.41
CA ILE A 270 23.17 15.64 -6.41
C ILE A 270 24.34 14.78 -5.94
N ILE A 271 25.42 15.39 -5.45
CA ILE A 271 26.63 14.66 -5.05
C ILE A 271 26.37 13.81 -3.79
N GLN A 272 25.67 14.33 -2.79
CA GLN A 272 25.34 13.54 -1.60
C GLN A 272 24.39 12.38 -1.93
N THR A 273 23.36 12.61 -2.77
CA THR A 273 22.41 11.57 -3.16
C THR A 273 23.08 10.48 -4.00
N TYR A 274 24.10 10.83 -4.79
CA TYR A 274 24.93 9.81 -5.45
C TYR A 274 25.56 8.88 -4.42
N PHE A 275 26.35 9.40 -3.47
CA PHE A 275 27.02 8.55 -2.48
C PHE A 275 26.03 7.75 -1.62
N ALA A 276 24.94 8.39 -1.21
CA ALA A 276 23.85 7.78 -0.47
C ALA A 276 23.19 6.60 -1.18
N GLY A 277 23.01 6.73 -2.50
CA GLY A 277 22.28 5.78 -3.32
C GLY A 277 23.10 4.57 -3.74
N ARG A 278 24.39 4.51 -3.39
CA ARG A 278 25.26 3.36 -3.71
C ARG A 278 24.92 2.19 -2.81
N ARG A 279 24.70 1.03 -3.40
CA ARG A 279 24.47 -0.21 -2.64
C ARG A 279 25.14 -1.41 -3.28
N ALA A 280 25.44 -2.40 -2.45
CA ALA A 280 25.87 -3.71 -2.91
C ALA A 280 24.66 -4.49 -3.41
N GLY A 281 24.75 -5.01 -4.63
CA GLY A 281 23.83 -6.02 -5.15
C GLY A 281 23.99 -7.34 -4.41
N LEU A 282 22.94 -8.17 -4.46
CA LEU A 282 22.95 -9.50 -3.83
C LEU A 282 24.03 -10.44 -4.41
N ASP A 283 24.50 -10.13 -5.62
CA ASP A 283 25.57 -10.81 -6.34
C ASP A 283 26.97 -10.20 -6.10
N GLY A 284 27.07 -9.20 -5.22
CA GLY A 284 28.31 -8.48 -4.93
C GLY A 284 28.67 -7.38 -5.93
N THR A 285 27.83 -7.12 -6.94
CA THR A 285 28.01 -5.98 -7.84
C THR A 285 27.74 -4.66 -7.10
N THR A 286 28.31 -3.55 -7.59
CA THR A 286 27.93 -2.23 -7.11
C THR A 286 26.80 -1.68 -7.96
N ILE A 287 25.69 -1.30 -7.32
CA ILE A 287 24.59 -0.60 -7.97
C ILE A 287 24.81 0.89 -7.74
N GLU A 288 25.14 1.58 -8.83
CA GLU A 288 25.33 3.02 -8.85
C GLU A 288 24.00 3.71 -9.21
N PRO A 289 23.71 4.89 -8.64
CA PRO A 289 22.59 5.71 -9.07
C PRO A 289 22.74 6.21 -10.51
N ASP A 290 21.61 6.43 -11.19
CA ASP A 290 21.57 7.04 -12.51
C ASP A 290 21.59 8.58 -12.36
N PHE A 291 22.53 9.23 -13.03
CA PHE A 291 22.73 10.68 -12.95
C PHE A 291 21.47 11.45 -13.32
N LYS A 292 20.78 11.07 -14.41
CA LYS A 292 19.61 11.80 -14.91
C LYS A 292 18.47 11.73 -13.90
N PHE A 293 18.26 10.60 -13.24
CA PHE A 293 17.23 10.50 -12.20
C PHE A 293 17.56 11.34 -10.97
N ILE A 294 18.83 11.36 -10.55
CA ILE A 294 19.26 12.22 -9.43
C ILE A 294 19.15 13.70 -9.79
N GLU A 295 19.60 14.10 -10.97
CA GLU A 295 19.52 15.48 -11.44
C GLU A 295 18.06 15.97 -11.42
N ILE A 296 17.13 15.17 -11.97
CA ILE A 296 15.69 15.49 -11.94
C ILE A 296 15.21 15.59 -10.49
N LEU A 297 15.51 14.59 -9.65
CA LEU A 297 15.09 14.59 -8.25
C LEU A 297 15.56 15.85 -7.52
N CYS A 298 16.84 16.17 -7.57
CA CYS A 298 17.43 17.26 -6.80
C CYS A 298 17.06 18.64 -7.37
N SER A 299 16.99 18.80 -8.69
CA SER A 299 16.67 20.09 -9.32
C SER A 299 15.18 20.43 -9.28
N GLN A 300 14.30 19.42 -9.31
CA GLN A 300 12.84 19.63 -9.36
C GLN A 300 12.16 19.50 -8.00
N SER A 301 12.85 19.04 -6.95
CA SER A 301 12.22 18.78 -5.65
C SER A 301 11.56 20.02 -5.04
N LEU A 302 12.21 21.18 -5.07
CA LEU A 302 11.63 22.42 -4.53
C LEU A 302 10.42 22.89 -5.35
N ALA A 303 10.50 22.80 -6.68
CA ALA A 303 9.39 23.14 -7.55
C ALA A 303 8.19 22.20 -7.33
N THR A 304 8.45 20.91 -7.14
CA THR A 304 7.44 19.91 -6.83
C THR A 304 6.79 20.18 -5.48
N GLN A 305 7.58 20.56 -4.46
CA GLN A 305 7.07 20.96 -3.15
C GLN A 305 6.11 22.14 -3.27
N LYS A 306 6.50 23.19 -4.01
CA LYS A 306 5.67 24.37 -4.26
C LYS A 306 4.38 24.01 -5.01
N TRP A 307 4.48 23.22 -6.07
CA TRP A 307 3.32 22.71 -6.81
C TRP A 307 2.36 21.90 -5.92
N LEU A 308 2.87 21.03 -5.04
CA LEU A 308 2.04 20.29 -4.08
C LEU A 308 1.29 21.22 -3.12
N THR A 309 1.90 22.33 -2.71
CA THR A 309 1.23 23.35 -1.89
C THR A 309 0.19 24.13 -2.68
N GLU A 310 0.54 24.59 -3.88
CA GLU A 310 -0.31 25.48 -4.69
C GLU A 310 -1.50 24.75 -5.34
N THR A 311 -1.28 23.53 -5.87
CA THR A 311 -2.30 22.74 -6.57
C THR A 311 -3.08 21.85 -5.61
N VAL A 312 -2.38 21.11 -4.76
CA VAL A 312 -2.99 20.04 -3.94
C VAL A 312 -3.35 20.53 -2.52
N GLY A 313 -2.84 21.69 -2.10
CA GLY A 313 -3.06 22.23 -0.76
C GLY A 313 -2.21 21.54 0.32
N THR A 314 -1.12 20.88 -0.06
CA THR A 314 -0.22 20.20 0.88
C THR A 314 0.46 21.23 1.78
N GLN A 315 0.35 21.05 3.09
CA GLN A 315 0.97 21.94 4.07
C GLN A 315 2.36 21.41 4.46
N PHE A 316 3.39 22.19 4.15
CA PHE A 316 4.74 21.96 4.69
C PHE A 316 5.00 22.91 5.86
N ARG A 317 5.75 22.44 6.86
CA ARG A 317 6.23 23.28 7.95
C ARG A 317 7.51 23.97 7.52
N ASN A 318 7.69 25.24 7.88
CA ASN A 318 8.92 26.00 7.63
C ASN A 318 10.03 25.67 8.64
N THR A 319 10.19 24.39 8.95
CA THR A 319 11.17 23.87 9.91
C THR A 319 12.09 22.90 9.19
N LEU A 320 13.39 23.19 9.13
CA LEU A 320 14.40 22.21 8.76
C LEU A 320 14.68 21.35 9.99
N SER A 321 14.16 20.11 9.97
CA SER A 321 14.36 19.13 11.04
C SER A 321 15.75 18.49 10.99
N GLU A 322 16.38 18.48 9.81
CA GLU A 322 17.72 17.93 9.60
C GLU A 322 18.58 18.86 8.76
N PRO A 323 19.78 19.24 9.24
CA PRO A 323 20.53 20.32 8.63
C PRO A 323 21.30 19.92 7.38
N ILE A 324 21.58 18.64 7.10
CA ILE A 324 22.38 18.27 5.92
C ILE A 324 21.81 17.01 5.27
N GLY A 325 21.18 17.19 4.10
CA GLY A 325 20.96 16.12 3.13
C GLY A 325 20.33 14.84 3.67
N ALA A 326 19.32 14.96 4.53
CA ALA A 326 18.72 13.85 5.26
C ALA A 326 18.57 12.59 4.40
N LEU A 327 19.26 11.51 4.75
CA LEU A 327 18.83 10.17 4.37
C LEU A 327 18.08 9.58 5.54
#